data_AF-A0A1F4E165-F1
#
_entry.id   AF-A0A1F4E165-F1
#
_cell.length_a   1.000
_cell.length_b   1.000
_cell.length_c   1.000
_cell.angle_alpha   90.00
_cell.angle_beta   90.00
_cell.angle_gamma   90.00
#
_symmetry.space_group_name_H-M   'P 1'
#
loop_
_entity.id
_entity.type
_entity.pdbx_description
1 polymer ?
#
loop_
_entity_poly.entity_id
_entity_poly.type
_entity_poly.pdbx_seq_one_letter_code
_entity_poly.pdbx_strand_id
1 'polypeptide(L)' 'MGLRQISDNIEIERICDEVIAANPKQVADYRGGKEKAFNSLVGQVMKLTKGKANPQQVNEILKRKLSG' A
#
# COMPACT_ATOMS: atom_id res chain seq x y z
N MET A 1 2.00 -26.82 -2.58
CA MET A 1 1.79 -25.83 -1.49
C MET A 1 1.05 -24.64 -2.08
N GLY A 2 -0.28 -24.65 -2.04
CA GLY A 2 -1.12 -23.56 -2.55
C GLY A 2 -1.35 -22.54 -1.45
N LEU A 3 -0.42 -21.61 -1.28
CA LEU A 3 -0.71 -20.39 -0.53
C LEU A 3 -1.76 -19.65 -1.35
N ARG A 4 -3.03 -19.77 -0.95
CA ARG A 4 -4.12 -18.91 -1.44
C ARG A 4 -3.65 -17.48 -1.14
N GLN A 5 -3.06 -16.83 -2.15
CA GLN A 5 -2.92 -15.39 -2.14
C GLN A 5 -4.30 -14.84 -1.81
N ILE A 6 -4.35 -13.87 -0.91
CA ILE A 6 -5.54 -13.06 -0.79
C ILE A 6 -5.64 -12.31 -2.11
N SER A 7 -6.44 -12.85 -3.02
CA SER A 7 -6.83 -12.21 -4.29
C SER A 7 -7.96 -11.20 -4.08
N ASP A 8 -8.36 -10.98 -2.82
CA ASP A 8 -9.33 -9.96 -2.45
C ASP A 8 -8.66 -8.59 -2.53
N ASN A 9 -8.51 -8.09 -3.75
CA ASN A 9 -8.04 -6.74 -4.05
C ASN A 9 -8.76 -5.69 -3.19
N ILE A 10 -10.03 -5.93 -2.86
CA ILE A 10 -10.85 -5.08 -1.98
C ILE A 10 -10.24 -4.92 -0.58
N GLU A 11 -9.71 -6.00 0.01
CA GLU A 11 -9.11 -5.95 1.35
C GLU A 11 -7.79 -5.18 1.33
N ILE A 12 -6.96 -5.41 0.30
CA ILE A 12 -5.72 -4.66 0.09
C ILE A 12 -6.02 -3.18 -0.16
N GLU A 13 -7.04 -2.87 -0.96
CA GLU A 13 -7.48 -1.50 -1.24
C GLU A 13 -7.94 -0.78 0.03
N ARG A 14 -8.70 -1.44 0.91
CA ARG A 14 -9.10 -0.87 2.20
C ARG A 14 -7.90 -0.59 3.10
N ILE A 15 -6.98 -1.54 3.22
CA ILE A 15 -5.77 -1.37 4.04
C ILE A 15 -4.89 -0.25 3.48
N CYS A 16 -4.75 -0.16 2.15
CA CYS A 16 -4.05 0.96 1.52
C CYS A 16 -4.71 2.29 1.87
N ASP A 17 -6.05 2.37 1.85
CA ASP A 17 -6.79 3.57 2.24
C ASP A 17 -6.54 3.96 3.70
N GLU A 18 -6.60 2.99 4.62
CA GLU A 18 -6.30 3.21 6.03
C GLU A 18 -4.86 3.68 6.23
N VAL A 19 -3.89 3.08 5.53
CA VAL A 19 -2.48 3.49 5.61
C VAL A 19 -2.29 4.90 5.07
N ILE A 20 -2.92 5.26 3.96
CA ILE A 20 -2.87 6.61 3.40
C ILE A 20 -3.47 7.63 4.38
N ALA A 21 -4.66 7.33 4.93
CA ALA A 21 -5.35 8.18 5.89
C ALA A 21 -4.59 8.32 7.22
N ALA A 22 -3.93 7.25 7.68
CA ALA A 22 -3.10 7.27 8.89
C ALA A 22 -1.73 7.93 8.69
N ASN A 23 -1.27 8.06 7.45
CA ASN A 23 0.06 8.58 7.12
C ASN A 23 0.01 9.78 6.13
N PRO A 24 -0.72 10.86 6.45
CA PRO A 24 -0.89 12.00 5.54
C PRO A 24 0.45 12.68 5.22
N LYS A 25 1.42 12.62 6.13
CA LYS A 25 2.76 13.19 5.92
C LYS A 25 3.53 12.46 4.82
N GLN A 26 3.51 11.13 4.82
CA GLN A 26 4.17 10.31 3.80
C GLN A 26 3.48 10.45 2.44
N VAL A 27 2.16 10.62 2.42
CA VAL A 27 1.40 10.95 1.21
C VAL A 27 1.86 12.29 0.64
N ALA A 28 1.97 13.32 1.48
CA ALA A 28 2.47 14.63 1.08
C ALA A 28 3.92 14.59 0.59
N ASP A 29 4.81 13.87 1.29
CA ASP A 29 6.20 13.66 0.87
C ASP A 29 6.28 12.94 -0.48
N TYR A 30 5.46 11.90 -0.70
CA TYR A 30 5.39 11.21 -2.00
C TYR A 30 4.90 12.13 -3.12
N ARG A 31 3.84 12.89 -2.88
CA ARG A 31 3.34 13.90 -3.82
C ARG A 31 4.37 15.01 -4.08
N GLY A 32 5.24 15.28 -3.12
CA GLY A 32 6.41 16.16 -3.27
C GLY A 32 7.60 15.54 -4.00
N GLY A 33 7.46 14.32 -4.54
CA GLY A 33 8.49 13.61 -5.29
C GLY A 33 9.41 12.70 -4.45
N LYS A 34 9.11 12.48 -3.17
CA LYS A 34 9.94 11.58 -2.33
C LYS A 34 9.46 10.14 -2.42
N GLU A 35 10.07 9.40 -3.34
CA GLU A 35 9.83 7.95 -3.51
C GLU A 35 10.10 7.12 -2.25
N LYS A 36 10.98 7.59 -1.35
CA LYS A 36 11.23 6.94 -0.05
C LYS A 36 9.97 6.87 0.82
N ALA A 37 9.10 7.88 0.76
CA ALA A 37 7.86 7.89 1.52
C ALA A 37 6.90 6.80 1.03
N PHE A 38 6.88 6.58 -0.28
CA PHE A 38 6.11 5.51 -0.90
C PHE A 38 6.55 4.11 -0.45
N ASN A 39 7.86 3.83 -0.47
CA ASN A 39 8.38 2.54 0.05
C ASN A 39 8.01 2.30 1.52
N SER A 40 7.92 3.37 2.32
CA SER A 40 7.46 3.28 3.71
C SER A 40 5.97 2.88 3.80
N LEU A 41 5.11 3.46 2.95
CA LEU A 41 3.68 3.11 2.86
C LEU A 41 3.49 1.65 2.44
N VAL A 42 4.23 1.20 1.43
CA VAL A 42 4.22 -0.21 0.97
C VAL A 42 4.58 -1.16 2.12
N GLY A 43 5.65 -0.86 2.86
CA GLY A 43 6.05 -1.65 4.03
C GLY A 43 4.98 -1.72 5.12
N GLN A 44 4.25 -0.62 5.36
CA GLN A 44 3.14 -0.60 6.32
C GLN A 44 1.97 -1.48 5.86
N VAL A 45 1.58 -1.41 4.59
CA VAL A 45 0.51 -2.26 4.03
C VAL A 45 0.91 -3.74 4.09
N MET A 46 2.16 -4.08 3.75
CA MET A 46 2.66 -5.45 3.86
C MET A 46 2.64 -5.98 5.30
N LYS A 47 2.94 -5.11 6.28
CA LYS A 47 2.88 -5.45 7.70
C LYS A 47 1.44 -5.69 8.17
N LEU A 48 0.51 -4.83 7.79
CA LEU A 48 -0.91 -4.95 8.15
C LEU A 48 -1.56 -6.19 7.53
N THR A 49 -1.22 -6.48 6.28
CA THR A 49 -1.65 -7.69 5.58
C THR A 49 -0.94 -8.95 6.07
N LYS A 50 -0.01 -8.84 7.02
CA LYS A 50 0.83 -9.94 7.56
C LYS A 50 1.56 -10.73 6.45
N GLY A 51 2.04 -10.04 5.43
CA GLY A 51 2.72 -10.63 4.28
C GLY A 51 1.79 -11.43 3.34
N LYS A 52 0.47 -11.33 3.52
CA LYS A 52 -0.49 -12.00 2.64
C LYS A 52 -0.72 -11.24 1.33
N ALA A 53 -0.46 -9.94 1.30
CA ALA A 53 -0.54 -9.13 0.09
C ALA A 53 0.75 -9.20 -0.72
N ASN A 54 0.61 -9.22 -2.05
CA ASN A 54 1.76 -9.17 -2.95
C ASN A 54 2.32 -7.74 -3.01
N PRO A 55 3.64 -7.53 -2.81
CA PRO A 55 4.26 -6.21 -2.92
C PRO A 55 3.97 -5.51 -4.25
N GLN A 56 3.91 -6.24 -5.37
CA GLN A 56 3.58 -5.65 -6.67
C GLN A 56 2.14 -5.11 -6.69
N GLN A 57 1.17 -5.88 -6.18
CA GLN A 57 -0.23 -5.43 -6.11
C GLN A 57 -0.38 -4.21 -5.19
N VAL A 58 0.27 -4.24 -4.03
CA VAL A 58 0.28 -3.10 -3.08
C VAL A 58 0.86 -1.85 -3.75
N ASN A 59 1.96 -2.00 -4.49
CA ASN A 59 2.58 -0.91 -5.23
C ASN A 59 1.61 -0.26 -6.22
N GLU A 60 0.97 -1.09 -7.06
CA GLU A 60 0.03 -0.62 -8.09
C GLU A 60 -1.18 0.09 -7.48
N ILE A 61 -1.75 -0.49 -6.41
CA ILE A 61 -2.90 0.09 -5.70
C ILE A 61 -2.54 1.42 -5.04
N LEU A 62 -1.42 1.47 -4.30
CA LEU A 62 -0.96 2.71 -3.66
C LEU A 62 -0.65 3.78 -4.71
N LYS A 63 0.05 3.44 -5.79
CA LYS A 63 0.30 4.39 -6.89
C LYS A 63 -0.99 4.91 -7.48
N ARG A 64 -1.97 4.04 -7.78
CA ARG A 64 -3.29 4.47 -8.27
C ARG A 64 -4.00 5.43 -7.32
N LYS A 65 -3.99 5.14 -6.01
CA LYS A 65 -4.64 5.99 -5.00
C LYS A 65 -3.93 7.33 -4.79
N LEU A 66 -2.61 7.37 -4.96
CA LEU A 66 -1.79 8.56 -4.71
C LEU A 66 -1.57 9.42 -5.96
N SER A 67 -1.68 8.83 -7.15
CA SER A 67 -1.60 9.50 -8.46
C SER A 67 -2.93 10.09 -8.90
N GLY A 68 -4.00 9.90 -8.10
CA GLY A 68 -5.30 10.54 -8.27
C GLY A 68 -5.38 11.97 -7.72
#